data_AF-A0A2H5YF55-F1
#
_entry.id   AF-A0A2H5YF55-F1
#
_cell.length_a   1.000
_cell.length_b   1.000
_cell.length_c   1.000
_cell.angle_alpha   90.00
_cell.angle_beta   90.00
_cell.angle_gamma   90.00
#
_symmetry.space_group_name_H-M   'P 1'
#
loop_
_entity.id
_entity.type
_entity.pdbx_description
1 polymer ?
#
loop_
_entity_poly.entity_id
_entity_poly.type
_entity_poly.pdbx_seq_one_letter_code
_entity_poly.pdbx_strand_id
1 'polypeptide(L)'
;MWVPISSLDDIRSHLPEGQRSRLQLADGKTVRIAHSPGGGIFEFLPRSPKYGHRHHRWPPHWGATARLELPTPSAVRRLRPLAAAVRCITRYAPPGVWPELQEEARAVLPYLDELTRLASREGWQACGKALQALGVKHLLETRGVTTLRSQGCPEHVLQDVQERFSRREAIEASWQGKYDCSVLARPADEQGYRPSLATEYRGLGNGHYWALVNGFHAVHLETD
;
A
#
# COMPACT_ATOMS: atom_id res chain seq x y z
N MET A 1 15.18 -6.31 -6.28
CA MET A 1 16.17 -7.19 -6.94
C MET A 1 17.44 -6.40 -7.11
N TRP A 2 18.60 -6.97 -6.81
CA TRP A 2 19.89 -6.27 -6.87
C TRP A 2 20.70 -6.74 -8.07
N VAL A 3 21.07 -5.83 -8.98
CA VAL A 3 21.88 -6.13 -10.16
C VAL A 3 23.30 -5.57 -9.99
N PRO A 4 24.36 -6.31 -10.40
CA PRO A 4 25.71 -5.78 -10.41
C PRO A 4 25.83 -4.65 -11.44
N ILE A 5 26.56 -3.61 -11.08
CA ILE A 5 26.88 -2.48 -11.94
C ILE A 5 28.34 -2.07 -11.74
N SER A 6 28.92 -1.42 -12.75
CA SER A 6 30.31 -0.98 -12.76
C SER A 6 30.51 0.43 -13.33
N SER A 7 29.44 1.02 -13.88
CA SER A 7 29.48 2.34 -14.50
C SER A 7 28.23 3.17 -14.18
N LEU A 8 28.32 4.48 -14.42
CA LEU A 8 27.13 5.34 -14.36
C LEU A 8 26.13 5.02 -15.48
N ASP A 9 26.61 4.51 -16.62
CA ASP A 9 25.75 4.11 -17.74
C ASP A 9 24.93 2.86 -17.39
N ASP A 10 25.51 1.92 -16.64
CA ASP A 10 24.78 0.77 -16.08
C ASP A 10 23.65 1.23 -15.14
N ILE A 11 23.87 2.30 -14.37
CA ILE A 11 22.81 2.88 -13.54
C ILE A 11 21.71 3.47 -14.43
N ARG A 12 22.08 4.23 -15.45
CA ARG A 12 21.12 4.90 -16.34
C ARG A 12 20.27 3.91 -17.13
N SER A 13 20.83 2.76 -17.53
CA SER A 13 20.10 1.72 -18.27
C SER A 13 19.04 1.01 -17.40
N HIS A 14 19.26 0.94 -16.09
CA HIS A 14 18.40 0.24 -15.14
C HIS A 14 17.50 1.15 -14.30
N LEU A 15 17.88 2.42 -14.11
CA LEU A 15 17.16 3.40 -13.32
C LEU A 15 16.64 4.52 -14.25
N PRO A 16 15.33 4.54 -14.58
CA PRO A 16 14.78 5.60 -15.42
C PRO A 16 15.01 6.99 -14.84
N GLU A 17 15.13 7.98 -15.72
CA GLU A 17 15.27 9.38 -15.33
C GLU A 17 14.14 9.83 -14.39
N GLY A 18 14.49 10.64 -13.39
CA GLY A 18 13.57 11.09 -12.34
C GLY A 18 13.34 10.07 -11.22
N GLN A 19 13.83 8.83 -11.34
CA GLN A 19 13.67 7.83 -10.29
C GLN A 19 14.81 7.81 -9.28
N ARG A 20 14.50 7.29 -8.09
CA ARG A 20 15.43 7.09 -6.98
C ARG A 20 15.61 5.61 -6.73
N SER A 21 16.80 5.22 -6.31
CA SER A 21 17.06 3.86 -5.87
C SER A 21 18.15 3.80 -4.80
N ARG A 22 18.52 2.58 -4.42
CA ARG A 22 19.62 2.28 -3.50
C ARG A 22 20.75 1.59 -4.24
N LEU A 23 21.96 1.90 -3.82
CA LEU A 23 23.17 1.28 -4.30
C LEU A 23 23.91 0.67 -3.12
N GLN A 24 24.19 -0.63 -3.18
CA GLN A 24 25.05 -1.33 -2.22
C GLN A 24 26.47 -1.30 -2.77
N LEU A 25 27.35 -0.62 -2.05
CA LEU A 25 28.76 -0.45 -2.40
C LEU A 25 29.56 -1.72 -2.11
N ALA A 26 30.79 -1.78 -2.62
CA ALA A 26 31.71 -2.90 -2.40
C ALA A 26 31.99 -3.16 -0.90
N ASP A 27 31.98 -2.12 -0.06
CA ASP A 27 32.18 -2.22 1.39
C ASP A 27 30.90 -2.65 2.15
N GLY A 28 29.82 -2.98 1.43
CA GLY A 28 28.53 -3.39 1.97
C GLY A 28 27.61 -2.24 2.39
N LYS A 29 28.09 -0.99 2.40
CA LYS A 29 27.24 0.17 2.73
C LYS A 29 26.19 0.39 1.65
N THR A 30 25.03 0.87 2.06
CA THR A 30 23.97 1.26 1.13
C THR A 30 23.84 2.76 1.08
N VAL A 31 23.99 3.33 -0.12
CA VAL A 31 23.75 4.75 -0.40
C VAL A 31 22.45 4.90 -1.19
N ARG A 32 21.83 6.08 -1.11
CA ARG A 32 20.66 6.41 -1.91
C ARG A 32 21.13 7.21 -3.12
N ILE A 33 20.60 6.88 -4.28
CA ILE A 33 20.91 7.59 -5.52
C ILE A 33 19.63 8.03 -6.24
N ALA A 34 19.75 9.00 -7.14
CA ALA A 34 18.72 9.38 -8.10
C ALA A 34 19.32 9.54 -9.49
N HIS A 35 18.58 9.09 -10.50
CA HIS A 35 18.85 9.52 -11.87
C HIS A 35 18.17 10.89 -12.05
N SER A 36 18.96 11.95 -11.96
CA SER A 36 18.48 13.32 -12.01
C SER A 36 18.10 13.73 -13.43
N PRO A 37 17.14 14.67 -13.58
CA PRO A 37 16.88 15.33 -14.85
C PRO A 37 18.18 15.83 -15.50
N GLY A 38 18.39 15.52 -16.78
CA GLY A 38 19.61 15.81 -17.54
C GLY A 38 20.72 14.75 -17.40
N GLY A 39 20.39 13.50 -17.02
CA GLY A 39 21.31 12.36 -17.12
C GLY A 39 22.35 12.20 -16.00
N GLY A 40 22.34 13.05 -14.97
CA GLY A 40 23.30 12.99 -13.87
C GLY A 40 22.88 11.98 -12.78
N ILE A 41 23.82 11.24 -12.21
CA ILE A 41 23.54 10.40 -11.03
C ILE A 41 23.81 11.22 -9.77
N PHE A 42 22.82 11.34 -8.90
CA PHE A 42 22.92 12.10 -7.65
C PHE A 42 22.94 11.15 -6.46
N GLU A 43 23.99 11.20 -5.65
CA GLU A 43 24.11 10.45 -4.40
C GLU A 43 23.68 11.32 -3.22
N PHE A 44 22.68 10.87 -2.45
CA PHE A 44 22.22 11.61 -1.28
C PHE A 44 23.18 11.43 -0.10
N LEU A 45 23.39 12.51 0.66
CA LEU A 45 24.07 12.42 1.95
C LEU A 45 23.31 11.49 2.91
N PRO A 46 24.01 10.86 3.87
CA PRO A 46 23.36 10.09 4.93
C PRO A 46 22.26 10.90 5.60
N ARG A 47 21.07 10.29 5.76
CA ARG A 47 19.87 10.87 6.39
C ARG A 47 19.27 12.12 5.72
N SER A 48 19.89 12.69 4.68
CA SER A 48 19.35 13.86 3.98
C SER A 48 18.45 13.46 2.81
N PRO A 49 17.20 13.93 2.72
CA PRO A 49 16.34 13.67 1.56
C PRO A 49 16.57 14.64 0.40
N LYS A 50 17.41 15.68 0.58
CA LYS A 50 17.56 16.80 -0.37
C LYS A 50 19.01 17.06 -0.81
N TYR A 51 19.97 16.85 0.09
CA TYR A 51 21.38 17.20 -0.14
C TYR A 51 22.21 15.98 -0.50
N GLY A 52 23.26 16.20 -1.27
CA GLY A 52 24.02 15.14 -1.93
C GLY A 52 25.01 15.68 -2.97
N HIS A 53 25.61 14.76 -3.71
CA HIS A 53 26.61 15.06 -4.73
C HIS A 53 26.14 14.54 -6.09
N ARG A 54 26.29 15.35 -7.13
CA ARG A 54 26.07 14.92 -8.52
C ARG A 54 27.37 14.33 -9.06
N HIS A 55 27.27 13.13 -9.59
CA HIS A 55 28.36 12.38 -10.18
C HIS A 55 28.21 12.34 -11.69
N HIS A 56 29.27 12.76 -12.37
CA HIS A 56 29.42 12.66 -13.82
C HIS A 56 30.40 11.55 -14.23
N ARG A 57 31.15 11.00 -13.25
CA ARG A 57 32.07 9.87 -13.39
C ARG A 57 31.85 8.90 -12.23
N TRP A 58 32.29 7.66 -12.41
CA TRP A 58 32.19 6.64 -11.37
C TRP A 58 32.97 7.05 -10.10
N PRO A 59 32.32 7.19 -8.93
CA PRO A 59 33.01 7.62 -7.72
C PRO A 59 33.97 6.54 -7.18
N PRO A 60 35.22 6.88 -6.85
CA PRO A 60 36.19 5.90 -6.35
C PRO A 60 35.72 5.17 -5.08
N HIS A 61 34.96 5.87 -4.20
CA HIS A 61 34.45 5.29 -2.97
C HIS A 61 33.34 4.26 -3.17
N TRP A 62 32.79 4.11 -4.38
CA TRP A 62 31.84 3.04 -4.69
C TRP A 62 32.52 1.69 -4.94
N GLY A 63 33.85 1.68 -5.08
CA GLY A 63 34.63 0.49 -5.42
C GLY A 63 34.62 0.21 -6.94
N ALA A 64 35.15 -0.93 -7.37
CA ALA A 64 35.16 -1.31 -8.79
C ALA A 64 33.77 -1.72 -9.31
N THR A 65 32.95 -2.29 -8.43
CA THR A 65 31.57 -2.69 -8.72
C THR A 65 30.68 -2.36 -7.54
N ALA A 66 29.41 -2.12 -7.83
CA ALA A 66 28.37 -1.95 -6.83
C ALA A 66 27.14 -2.76 -7.25
N ARG A 67 26.12 -2.83 -6.39
CA ARG A 67 24.85 -3.47 -6.72
C ARG A 67 23.74 -2.45 -6.67
N LEU A 68 22.99 -2.31 -7.75
CA LEU A 68 21.84 -1.42 -7.87
C LEU A 68 20.56 -2.16 -7.51
N GLU A 69 19.76 -1.58 -6.61
CA GLU A 69 18.39 -2.03 -6.41
C GLU A 69 17.55 -1.59 -7.62
N LEU A 70 16.91 -2.53 -8.31
CA LEU A 70 16.01 -2.18 -9.41
C LEU A 70 14.73 -1.54 -8.86
N PRO A 71 14.22 -0.45 -9.48
CA PRO A 71 12.96 0.13 -9.07
C PRO A 71 11.84 -0.91 -9.20
N THR A 72 10.97 -0.98 -8.20
CA THR A 72 9.78 -1.83 -8.30
C THR A 72 8.91 -1.32 -9.44
N PRO A 73 8.49 -2.18 -10.40
CA PRO A 73 7.59 -1.79 -11.48
C PRO A 73 6.35 -1.08 -10.95
N SER A 74 5.89 -0.03 -11.65
CA SER A 74 4.75 0.77 -11.22
C SER A 74 3.49 -0.07 -10.97
N ALA A 75 3.23 -1.04 -11.85
CA ALA A 75 2.12 -1.98 -11.71
C ALA A 75 2.23 -2.84 -10.45
N VAL A 76 3.42 -3.35 -10.12
CA VAL A 76 3.65 -4.11 -8.88
C VAL A 76 3.42 -3.22 -7.66
N ARG A 77 3.81 -1.94 -7.71
CA ARG A 77 3.50 -0.98 -6.64
C ARG A 77 1.99 -0.76 -6.49
N ARG A 78 1.23 -0.67 -7.60
CA ARG A 78 -0.23 -0.56 -7.60
C ARG A 78 -0.93 -1.81 -7.06
N LEU A 79 -0.31 -2.98 -7.16
CA LEU A 79 -0.86 -4.23 -6.61
C LEU A 79 -0.70 -4.36 -5.09
N ARG A 80 0.28 -3.68 -4.48
CA ARG A 80 0.56 -3.81 -3.04
C ARG A 80 -0.63 -3.48 -2.13
N PRO A 81 -1.39 -2.38 -2.36
CA PRO A 81 -2.62 -2.10 -1.62
C PRO A 81 -3.63 -3.25 -1.66
N LEU A 82 -3.89 -3.79 -2.85
CA LEU A 82 -4.78 -4.94 -3.03
C LEU A 82 -4.29 -6.15 -2.24
N ALA A 83 -3.01 -6.50 -2.37
CA ALA A 83 -2.43 -7.64 -1.66
C ALA A 83 -2.56 -7.49 -0.13
N ALA A 84 -2.38 -6.26 0.39
CA ALA A 84 -2.56 -5.98 1.81
C ALA A 84 -4.04 -6.10 2.24
N ALA A 85 -4.97 -5.56 1.45
CA ALA A 85 -6.41 -5.65 1.67
C ALA A 85 -6.89 -7.11 1.70
N VAL A 86 -6.55 -7.88 0.66
CA VAL A 86 -6.90 -9.31 0.54
C VAL A 86 -6.41 -10.09 1.76
N ARG A 87 -5.14 -9.93 2.14
CA ARG A 87 -4.57 -10.61 3.32
C ARG A 87 -5.24 -10.17 4.63
N CYS A 88 -5.59 -8.88 4.75
CA CYS A 88 -6.28 -8.34 5.91
C CYS A 88 -7.67 -8.98 6.06
N ILE A 89 -8.44 -9.02 4.97
CA ILE A 89 -9.79 -9.61 4.96
C ILE A 89 -9.72 -11.08 5.29
N THR A 90 -8.91 -11.87 4.57
CA THR A 90 -8.83 -13.32 4.81
C THR A 90 -8.38 -13.64 6.23
N ARG A 91 -7.49 -12.84 6.82
CA ARG A 91 -6.94 -13.11 8.14
C ARG A 91 -7.86 -12.69 9.28
N TYR A 92 -8.58 -11.58 9.11
CA TYR A 92 -9.22 -10.90 10.24
C TYR A 92 -10.73 -10.80 10.13
N ALA A 93 -11.33 -10.85 8.92
CA ALA A 93 -12.77 -10.70 8.76
C ALA A 93 -13.51 -11.97 9.24
N PRO A 94 -14.39 -11.86 10.26
CA PRO A 94 -15.24 -12.98 10.64
C PRO A 94 -16.28 -13.30 9.54
N PRO A 95 -16.78 -14.54 9.45
CA PRO A 95 -17.82 -14.89 8.49
C PRO A 95 -19.04 -13.97 8.58
N GLY A 96 -19.52 -13.46 7.44
CA GLY A 96 -20.69 -12.57 7.38
C GLY A 96 -20.38 -11.08 7.56
N VAL A 97 -19.13 -10.70 7.85
CA VAL A 97 -18.69 -9.30 7.83
C VAL A 97 -18.20 -8.93 6.44
N TRP A 98 -18.87 -7.99 5.76
CA TRP A 98 -18.58 -7.67 4.36
C TRP A 98 -18.45 -8.93 3.47
N PRO A 99 -19.51 -9.75 3.33
CA PRO A 99 -19.46 -11.03 2.61
C PRO A 99 -18.84 -10.94 1.20
N GLU A 100 -19.22 -9.91 0.44
CA GLU A 100 -18.70 -9.62 -0.90
C GLU A 100 -17.17 -9.42 -0.92
N LEU A 101 -16.61 -8.74 0.08
CA LEU A 101 -15.16 -8.55 0.17
C LEU A 101 -14.44 -9.84 0.54
N GLN A 102 -15.08 -10.69 1.36
CA GLN A 102 -14.53 -12.01 1.69
C GLN A 102 -14.52 -12.94 0.49
N GLU A 103 -15.52 -12.87 -0.38
CA GLU A 103 -15.56 -13.63 -1.64
C GLU A 103 -14.46 -13.17 -2.59
N GLU A 104 -14.33 -11.87 -2.82
CA GLU A 104 -13.26 -11.30 -3.65
C GLU A 104 -11.88 -11.65 -3.10
N ALA A 105 -11.67 -11.48 -1.79
CA ALA A 105 -10.39 -11.80 -1.16
C ALA A 105 -10.04 -13.29 -1.31
N ARG A 106 -11.02 -14.19 -1.13
CA ARG A 106 -10.83 -15.64 -1.34
C ARG A 106 -10.49 -15.97 -2.78
N ALA A 107 -11.14 -15.31 -3.74
CA ALA A 107 -10.85 -15.50 -5.17
C ALA A 107 -9.43 -15.03 -5.54
N VAL A 108 -8.97 -13.90 -4.99
CA VAL A 108 -7.68 -13.28 -5.35
C VAL A 108 -6.49 -13.88 -4.63
N LEU A 109 -6.63 -14.28 -3.37
CA LEU A 109 -5.52 -14.72 -2.52
C LEU A 109 -4.58 -15.75 -3.18
N PRO A 110 -5.06 -16.85 -3.82
CA PRO A 110 -4.17 -17.83 -4.43
C PRO A 110 -3.44 -17.29 -5.68
N TYR A 111 -3.89 -16.18 -6.27
CA TYR A 111 -3.32 -15.59 -7.48
C TYR A 111 -2.42 -14.38 -7.21
N LEU A 112 -2.19 -13.97 -5.95
CA LEU A 112 -1.39 -12.78 -5.65
C LEU A 112 0.03 -12.83 -6.25
N ASP A 113 0.67 -14.00 -6.21
CA ASP A 113 2.01 -14.17 -6.78
C ASP A 113 1.97 -14.11 -8.31
N GLU A 114 0.95 -14.71 -8.93
CA GLU A 114 0.76 -14.64 -10.38
C GLU A 114 0.45 -13.23 -10.85
N LEU A 115 -0.42 -12.51 -10.14
CA LEU A 115 -0.71 -11.10 -10.39
C LEU A 115 0.55 -10.24 -10.26
N THR A 116 1.47 -10.58 -9.34
CA THR A 116 2.76 -9.89 -9.21
C THR A 116 3.67 -10.16 -10.40
N ARG A 117 3.71 -11.40 -10.90
CA ARG A 117 4.43 -11.76 -12.14
C ARG A 117 3.84 -11.04 -13.35
N LEU A 118 2.52 -11.06 -13.49
CA LEU A 118 1.78 -10.39 -14.55
C LEU A 118 2.01 -8.88 -14.53
N ALA A 119 1.93 -8.25 -13.35
CA ALA A 119 2.21 -6.82 -13.17
C ALA A 119 3.63 -6.46 -13.63
N SER A 120 4.59 -7.34 -13.39
CA SER A 120 6.00 -7.12 -13.77
C SER A 120 6.22 -7.27 -15.28
N ARG A 121 5.47 -8.15 -15.95
CA ARG A 121 5.64 -8.48 -17.37
C ARG A 121 4.79 -7.64 -18.30
N GLU A 122 3.52 -7.44 -17.95
CA GLU A 122 2.47 -6.88 -18.82
C GLU A 122 1.81 -5.62 -18.25
N GLY A 123 2.17 -5.24 -17.02
CA GLY A 123 1.72 -4.00 -16.40
C GLY A 123 0.31 -4.07 -15.81
N TRP A 124 -0.18 -2.92 -15.34
CA TRP A 124 -1.40 -2.84 -14.52
C TRP A 124 -2.68 -3.16 -15.31
N GLN A 125 -2.74 -2.82 -16.60
CA GLN A 125 -3.92 -3.08 -17.41
C GLN A 125 -4.22 -4.58 -17.53
N ALA A 126 -3.18 -5.42 -17.65
CA ALA A 126 -3.32 -6.87 -17.65
C ALA A 126 -3.81 -7.39 -16.28
N CYS A 127 -3.26 -6.88 -15.18
CA CYS A 127 -3.76 -7.18 -13.83
C CYS A 127 -5.23 -6.81 -13.66
N GLY A 128 -5.65 -5.64 -14.14
CA GLY A 128 -7.06 -5.21 -14.05
C GLY A 128 -8.00 -6.18 -14.76
N LYS A 129 -7.66 -6.64 -15.96
CA LYS A 129 -8.45 -7.66 -16.68
C LYS A 129 -8.50 -8.99 -15.95
N ALA A 130 -7.37 -9.45 -15.40
CA ALA A 130 -7.31 -10.69 -14.61
C ALA A 130 -8.16 -10.60 -13.35
N LEU A 131 -8.12 -9.47 -12.63
CA LEU A 131 -8.93 -9.22 -11.45
C LEU A 131 -10.43 -9.18 -11.78
N GLN A 132 -10.81 -8.52 -12.88
CA GLN A 132 -12.20 -8.53 -13.37
C GLN A 132 -12.68 -9.95 -13.72
N ALA A 133 -11.82 -10.77 -14.35
CA ALA A 133 -12.13 -12.16 -14.65
C ALA A 133 -12.30 -13.03 -13.39
N LEU A 134 -11.63 -12.66 -12.28
CA LEU A 134 -11.83 -13.25 -10.96
C LEU A 134 -13.07 -12.70 -10.22
N GLY A 135 -13.83 -11.79 -10.84
CA GLY A 135 -15.03 -11.18 -10.26
C GLY A 135 -14.75 -10.07 -9.26
N VAL A 136 -13.53 -9.53 -9.21
CA VAL A 136 -13.15 -8.45 -8.29
C VAL A 136 -13.75 -7.13 -8.74
N LYS A 137 -14.55 -6.51 -7.88
CA LYS A 137 -15.21 -5.22 -8.11
C LYS A 137 -14.81 -4.21 -7.05
N HIS A 138 -14.98 -4.56 -5.77
CA HIS A 138 -14.81 -3.64 -4.65
C HIS A 138 -13.34 -3.40 -4.30
N LEU A 139 -12.50 -4.43 -4.41
CA LEU A 139 -11.09 -4.33 -4.04
C LEU A 139 -10.19 -3.74 -5.14
N LEU A 140 -10.70 -3.55 -6.36
CA LEU A 140 -9.90 -3.15 -7.53
C LEU A 140 -9.18 -1.81 -7.33
N GLU A 141 -9.86 -0.83 -6.75
CA GLU A 141 -9.35 0.53 -6.48
C GLU A 141 -8.96 0.73 -5.02
N THR A 142 -8.75 -0.35 -4.27
CA THR A 142 -8.38 -0.24 -2.85
C THR A 142 -7.03 0.49 -2.69
N ARG A 143 -7.01 1.48 -1.79
CA ARG A 143 -5.80 2.21 -1.39
C ARG A 143 -5.05 1.53 -0.25
N GLY A 144 -5.57 0.39 0.22
CA GLY A 144 -4.90 -0.49 1.18
C GLY A 144 -5.67 -0.63 2.48
N VAL A 145 -4.93 -0.64 3.58
CA VAL A 145 -5.45 -0.96 4.92
C VAL A 145 -5.07 0.13 5.90
N THR A 146 -5.97 0.40 6.83
CA THR A 146 -5.76 1.26 7.98
C THR A 146 -6.20 0.56 9.26
N THR A 147 -5.95 1.18 10.41
CA THR A 147 -6.46 0.75 11.71
C THR A 147 -7.08 1.93 12.45
N LEU A 148 -8.05 1.68 13.32
CA LEU A 148 -8.63 2.70 14.19
C LEU A 148 -7.53 3.42 15.00
N ARG A 149 -6.55 2.69 15.50
CA ARG A 149 -5.41 3.25 16.24
C ARG A 149 -4.55 4.19 15.39
N SER A 150 -4.23 3.80 14.14
CA SER A 150 -3.48 4.68 13.23
C SER A 150 -4.24 5.96 12.83
N GLN A 151 -5.57 5.95 12.98
CA GLN A 151 -6.44 7.11 12.80
C GLN A 151 -6.66 7.91 14.10
N GLY A 152 -5.95 7.57 15.19
CA GLY A 152 -6.02 8.30 16.45
C GLY A 152 -7.25 8.00 17.30
N CYS A 153 -7.88 6.83 17.12
CA CYS A 153 -9.01 6.42 17.94
C CYS A 153 -8.61 6.29 19.43
N PRO A 154 -9.28 7.00 20.36
CA PRO A 154 -9.05 6.85 21.79
C PRO A 154 -9.34 5.43 22.26
N GLU A 155 -8.60 4.96 23.27
CA GLU A 155 -8.70 3.56 23.71
C GLU A 155 -10.10 3.17 24.20
N HIS A 156 -10.82 4.07 24.88
CA HIS A 156 -12.19 3.81 25.32
C HIS A 156 -13.19 3.67 24.15
N VAL A 157 -13.02 4.47 23.08
CA VAL A 157 -13.83 4.35 21.86
C VAL A 157 -13.50 3.05 21.14
N LEU A 158 -12.21 2.71 21.05
CA LEU A 158 -11.77 1.47 20.43
C LEU A 158 -12.38 0.24 21.12
N GLN A 159 -12.40 0.22 22.45
CA GLN A 159 -13.00 -0.87 23.24
C GLN A 159 -14.51 -1.00 22.98
N ASP A 160 -15.25 0.11 22.99
CA ASP A 160 -16.70 0.11 22.69
C ASP A 160 -16.98 -0.38 21.26
N VAL A 161 -16.23 0.10 20.27
CA VAL A 161 -16.35 -0.36 18.88
C VAL A 161 -16.07 -1.84 18.76
N GLN A 162 -15.02 -2.36 19.41
CA GLN A 162 -14.69 -3.79 19.37
C GLN A 162 -15.76 -4.65 20.04
N GLU A 163 -16.29 -4.22 21.19
CA GLU A 163 -17.35 -4.92 21.90
C GLU A 163 -18.62 -5.01 21.04
N ARG A 164 -19.12 -3.88 20.53
CA ARG A 164 -20.32 -3.85 19.68
C ARG A 164 -20.12 -4.59 18.36
N PHE A 165 -18.93 -4.47 17.74
CA PHE A 165 -18.58 -5.21 16.55
C PHE A 165 -18.65 -6.72 16.80
N SER A 166 -18.12 -7.20 17.93
CA SER A 166 -18.13 -8.63 18.27
C SER A 166 -19.55 -9.20 18.39
N ARG A 167 -20.50 -8.37 18.84
CA ARG A 167 -21.93 -8.69 18.95
C ARG A 167 -22.72 -8.41 17.67
N ARG A 168 -22.08 -7.80 16.66
CA ARG A 168 -22.69 -7.35 15.41
C ARG A 168 -23.84 -6.35 15.62
N GLU A 169 -23.67 -5.48 16.59
CA GLU A 169 -24.65 -4.46 16.98
C GLU A 169 -24.49 -3.19 16.14
N ALA A 170 -25.43 -2.26 16.33
CA ALA A 170 -25.28 -0.90 15.81
C ALA A 170 -24.07 -0.22 16.45
N ILE A 171 -23.30 0.49 15.63
CA ILE A 171 -22.16 1.29 16.08
C ILE A 171 -22.37 2.70 15.57
N GLU A 172 -22.25 3.66 16.46
CA GLU A 172 -22.14 5.07 16.14
C GLU A 172 -21.11 5.67 17.09
N ALA A 173 -19.91 5.88 16.56
CA ALA A 173 -18.80 6.43 17.32
C ALA A 173 -18.06 7.45 16.46
N SER A 174 -17.64 8.56 17.05
CA SER A 174 -16.85 9.58 16.37
C SER A 174 -15.72 10.10 17.26
N TRP A 175 -14.62 10.49 16.64
CA TRP A 175 -13.49 11.09 17.33
C TRP A 175 -12.70 12.00 16.40
N GLN A 176 -11.93 12.91 17.00
CA GLN A 176 -10.99 13.77 16.27
C GLN A 176 -9.59 13.18 16.39
N GLY A 177 -9.09 12.63 15.29
CA GLY A 177 -7.74 12.10 15.17
C GLY A 177 -6.92 12.88 14.16
N LYS A 178 -6.25 12.15 13.27
CA LYS A 178 -5.59 12.73 12.09
C LYS A 178 -6.60 13.41 11.16
N TYR A 179 -7.81 12.85 11.12
CA TYR A 179 -9.00 13.30 10.39
C TYR A 179 -10.16 13.42 11.38
N ASP A 180 -11.29 13.94 10.92
CA ASP A 180 -12.56 13.70 11.61
C ASP A 180 -12.99 12.27 11.27
N CYS A 181 -13.10 11.42 12.28
CA CYS A 181 -13.30 9.99 12.09
C CYS A 181 -14.63 9.55 12.70
N SER A 182 -15.30 8.64 12.01
CA SER A 182 -16.48 7.98 12.55
C SER A 182 -16.53 6.51 12.15
N VAL A 183 -17.04 5.67 13.03
CA VAL A 183 -17.44 4.29 12.72
C VAL A 183 -18.95 4.23 12.77
N LEU A 184 -19.52 3.70 11.70
CA LEU A 184 -20.96 3.52 11.55
C LEU A 184 -21.26 2.07 11.21
N ALA A 185 -22.23 1.47 11.90
CA ALA A 185 -22.73 0.15 11.58
C ALA A 185 -24.21 0.06 11.91
N ARG A 186 -24.97 -0.62 11.05
CA ARG A 186 -26.29 -1.15 11.40
C ARG A 186 -26.13 -2.56 11.97
N PRO A 187 -27.05 -3.04 12.82
CA PRO A 187 -27.03 -4.42 13.27
C PRO A 187 -26.97 -5.38 12.09
N ALA A 188 -26.32 -6.53 12.27
CA ALA A 188 -26.26 -7.54 11.22
C ALA A 188 -27.67 -7.98 10.79
N ASP A 189 -27.85 -8.15 9.49
CA ASP A 189 -29.04 -8.71 8.88
C ASP A 189 -28.71 -10.01 8.12
N GLU A 190 -29.70 -10.57 7.41
CA GLU A 190 -29.53 -11.76 6.58
C GLU A 190 -28.48 -11.59 5.48
N GLN A 191 -28.24 -10.35 5.05
CA GLN A 191 -27.27 -10.01 4.01
C GLN A 191 -25.87 -9.75 4.56
N GLY A 192 -25.70 -9.71 5.89
CA GLY A 192 -24.43 -9.62 6.59
C GLY A 192 -24.27 -8.35 7.44
N TYR A 193 -23.04 -8.12 7.89
CA TYR A 193 -22.65 -6.99 8.72
C TYR A 193 -21.65 -6.11 7.98
N ARG A 194 -22.00 -4.84 7.74
CA ARG A 194 -21.20 -3.90 6.93
C ARG A 194 -20.82 -2.64 7.72
N PRO A 195 -20.02 -2.76 8.78
CA PRO A 195 -19.53 -1.61 9.51
C PRO A 195 -18.53 -0.84 8.66
N SER A 196 -18.64 0.47 8.63
CA SER A 196 -17.76 1.37 7.90
C SER A 196 -16.98 2.27 8.86
N LEU A 197 -15.81 2.67 8.43
CA LEU A 197 -15.02 3.75 9.00
C LEU A 197 -14.99 4.88 7.96
N ALA A 198 -15.34 6.09 8.36
CA ALA A 198 -15.11 7.30 7.57
C ALA A 198 -13.91 8.07 8.17
N THR A 199 -13.05 8.59 7.30
CA THR A 199 -11.96 9.51 7.67
C THR A 199 -12.06 10.76 6.81
N GLU A 200 -12.60 11.84 7.35
CA GLU A 200 -12.94 13.07 6.64
C GLU A 200 -11.93 14.19 6.91
N TYR A 201 -11.65 14.98 5.87
CA TYR A 201 -10.91 16.22 6.02
C TYR A 201 -11.76 17.20 6.82
N ARG A 202 -11.13 17.82 7.82
CA ARG A 202 -11.80 18.66 8.81
C ARG A 202 -12.67 19.73 8.18
N GLY A 203 -13.97 19.67 8.46
CA GLY A 203 -14.96 20.66 8.00
C GLY A 203 -15.28 20.66 6.51
N LEU A 204 -14.91 19.62 5.75
CA LEU A 204 -15.10 19.58 4.29
C LEU A 204 -16.11 18.52 3.82
N GLY A 205 -16.54 17.59 4.67
CA GLY A 205 -17.44 16.49 4.29
C GLY A 205 -16.90 15.60 3.16
N ASN A 206 -15.58 15.66 2.92
CA ASN A 206 -14.87 14.88 1.93
C ASN A 206 -13.84 14.03 2.66
N GLY A 207 -13.66 12.77 2.26
CA GLY A 207 -12.84 11.83 3.01
C GLY A 207 -12.57 10.54 2.27
N HIS A 208 -12.18 9.54 3.07
CA HIS A 208 -12.04 8.17 2.63
C HIS A 208 -12.97 7.29 3.45
N TYR A 209 -13.63 6.36 2.77
CA TYR A 209 -14.47 5.36 3.38
C TYR A 209 -13.75 4.02 3.39
N TRP A 210 -13.96 3.27 4.45
CA TRP A 210 -13.26 2.02 4.70
C TRP A 210 -14.24 0.98 5.23
N ALA A 211 -14.14 -0.25 4.76
CA ALA A 211 -14.80 -1.40 5.38
C ALA A 211 -14.07 -1.78 6.66
N LEU A 212 -14.72 -1.65 7.82
CA LEU A 212 -14.19 -2.16 9.08
C LEU A 212 -14.35 -3.69 9.09
N VAL A 213 -13.25 -4.43 9.18
CA VAL A 213 -13.30 -5.90 8.97
C VAL A 213 -13.29 -6.70 10.27
N ASN A 214 -12.81 -6.15 11.39
CA ASN A 214 -12.73 -6.90 12.65
C ASN A 214 -12.86 -6.02 13.93
N GLY A 215 -13.49 -4.85 13.82
CA GLY A 215 -13.55 -3.88 14.92
C GLY A 215 -12.24 -3.09 15.14
N PHE A 216 -11.20 -3.32 14.32
CA PHE A 216 -9.91 -2.64 14.47
C PHE A 216 -9.25 -2.28 13.13
N HIS A 217 -9.13 -3.24 12.23
CA HIS A 217 -8.60 -3.06 10.88
C HIS A 217 -9.70 -2.61 9.93
N ALA A 218 -9.38 -1.72 9.00
CA ALA A 218 -10.28 -1.33 7.94
C ALA A 218 -9.59 -1.33 6.58
N VAL A 219 -10.32 -1.72 5.53
CA VAL A 219 -9.85 -1.79 4.14
C VAL A 219 -10.49 -0.67 3.35
N HIS A 220 -9.72 0.03 2.52
CA HIS A 220 -10.24 1.14 1.72
C HIS A 220 -11.32 0.65 0.76
N LEU A 221 -12.45 1.36 0.76
CA LEU A 221 -13.54 1.23 -0.19
C LEU A 221 -13.83 2.59 -0.79
N GLU A 222 -13.73 2.69 -2.12
CA GLU A 222 -14.37 3.79 -2.84
C GLU A 222 -15.79 3.31 -3.15
N THR A 223 -16.72 3.61 -2.26
CA THR A 223 -18.14 3.52 -2.53
C THR A 223 -18.64 4.93 -2.78
N ASP A 224 -18.64 5.34 -4.04
CA ASP A 224 -19.47 6.46 -4.50
C ASP A 224 -20.94 5.99 -4.61
#